data_AF-X1KQF6-F1
#
_entry.id   AF-X1KQF6-F1
#
_cell.length_a   1.000
_cell.length_b   1.000
_cell.length_c   1.000
_cell.angle_alpha   90.00
_cell.angle_beta   90.00
_cell.angle_gamma   90.00
#
_symmetry.space_group_name_H-M   'P 1'
#
loop_
_entity.id
_entity.type
_entity.pdbx_description
1 polymer ?
#
loop_
_entity_poly.entity_id
_entity_poly.type
_entity_poly.pdbx_seq_one_letter_code
_entity_poly.pdbx_strand_id
1 'polypeptide(L)'
;DVLNDNGVLFGFSVTATRDNNELVVSDEFVDLLIEKGAFVGWYFNYIPIGKEPDMELMPTPEQRDYRRKRILEIRKSKKLIAADFWNDGPLVNGCMAGGKNYLHINANGDVEPCVFVHFAADNIKDKSLVDILTSDFFMAFRKRQPYTENHLRPCCIIDNPYVLRNIVAKIGAYPTHNGAESIIGCFAKSLDKYAGDYKEIADKVWEEDYVPEEEGETAV
;
A
#
# COMPACT_ATOMS: atom_id res chain seq x y z
N ASP A 1 -25.78 -1.05 -11.20
CA ASP A 1 -27.22 -1.28 -11.40
C ASP A 1 -27.92 -1.42 -10.06
N VAL A 2 -28.10 -2.62 -9.48
CA VAL A 2 -28.90 -2.79 -8.24
C VAL A 2 -28.58 -1.81 -7.10
N LEU A 3 -27.30 -1.61 -6.75
CA LEU A 3 -26.92 -0.66 -5.69
C LEU A 3 -27.29 0.79 -6.06
N ASN A 4 -27.03 1.19 -7.29
CA ASN A 4 -27.35 2.52 -7.82
C ASN A 4 -28.85 2.78 -7.88
N ASP A 5 -29.63 1.81 -8.39
CA ASP A 5 -31.08 1.91 -8.56
C ASP A 5 -31.80 2.05 -7.20
N ASN A 6 -31.15 1.59 -6.12
CA ASN A 6 -31.64 1.72 -4.75
C ASN A 6 -31.02 2.91 -3.99
N GLY A 7 -30.26 3.78 -4.66
CA GLY A 7 -29.64 4.96 -4.05
C GLY A 7 -28.55 4.64 -3.02
N VAL A 8 -27.97 3.43 -3.07
CA VAL A 8 -26.86 3.04 -2.19
C VAL A 8 -25.57 3.64 -2.74
N LEU A 9 -24.83 4.34 -1.88
CA LEU A 9 -23.51 4.86 -2.23
C LEU A 9 -22.49 3.71 -2.24
N PHE A 10 -21.86 3.45 -3.39
CA PHE A 10 -20.91 2.34 -3.54
C PHE A 10 -19.70 2.69 -4.41
N GLY A 11 -18.61 1.97 -4.19
CA GLY A 11 -17.41 2.05 -5.01
C GLY A 11 -16.96 0.69 -5.49
N PHE A 12 -15.77 0.66 -6.06
CA PHE A 12 -15.09 -0.58 -6.40
C PHE A 12 -13.74 -0.66 -5.70
N SER A 13 -13.27 -1.89 -5.54
CA SER A 13 -11.92 -2.22 -5.12
C SER A 13 -11.34 -3.17 -6.15
N VAL A 14 -10.15 -2.87 -6.66
CA VAL A 14 -9.51 -3.66 -7.71
C VAL A 14 -8.06 -3.95 -7.35
N THR A 15 -7.66 -5.20 -7.55
CA THR A 15 -6.28 -5.64 -7.42
C THR A 15 -5.60 -5.58 -8.78
N ALA A 16 -4.63 -4.70 -8.91
CA ALA A 16 -3.73 -4.62 -10.04
C ALA A 16 -2.69 -5.75 -9.95
N THR A 17 -2.66 -6.59 -10.98
CA THR A 17 -1.64 -7.61 -11.22
C THR A 17 -0.83 -7.23 -12.45
N ARG A 18 0.24 -7.98 -12.74
CA ARG A 18 0.99 -7.87 -13.99
C ARG A 18 0.09 -7.93 -15.23
N ASP A 19 -0.93 -8.78 -15.19
CA ASP A 19 -1.75 -9.10 -16.37
C ASP A 19 -2.88 -8.11 -16.64
N ASN A 20 -3.27 -7.30 -15.65
CA ASN A 20 -4.45 -6.43 -15.77
C ASN A 20 -4.16 -4.94 -15.46
N ASN A 21 -2.92 -4.57 -15.13
CA ASN A 21 -2.58 -3.26 -14.59
C ASN A 21 -3.09 -2.10 -15.48
N GLU A 22 -2.90 -2.19 -16.80
CA GLU A 22 -3.33 -1.18 -17.76
C GLU A 22 -4.86 -1.19 -17.95
N LEU A 23 -5.47 -2.37 -17.94
CA LEU A 23 -6.92 -2.52 -18.09
C LEU A 23 -7.67 -1.81 -16.97
N VAL A 24 -7.26 -2.01 -15.72
CA VAL A 24 -8.01 -1.51 -14.55
C VAL A 24 -7.94 0.01 -14.39
N VAL A 25 -7.02 0.69 -15.10
CA VAL A 25 -6.95 2.16 -15.19
C VAL A 25 -7.23 2.68 -16.61
N SER A 26 -7.75 1.83 -17.49
CA SER A 26 -8.23 2.26 -18.81
C SER A 26 -9.50 3.11 -18.68
N ASP A 27 -9.72 3.99 -19.64
CA ASP A 27 -10.94 4.79 -19.69
C ASP A 27 -12.18 3.91 -19.80
N GLU A 28 -12.14 2.83 -20.60
CA GLU A 28 -13.25 1.89 -20.75
C GLU A 28 -13.68 1.28 -19.42
N PHE A 29 -12.72 0.77 -18.63
CA PHE A 29 -13.02 0.15 -17.33
C PHE A 29 -13.56 1.18 -16.32
N VAL A 30 -12.91 2.34 -16.24
CA VAL A 30 -13.27 3.38 -15.26
C VAL A 30 -14.61 4.01 -15.61
N ASP A 31 -14.84 4.33 -16.89
CA ASP A 31 -16.09 4.93 -17.35
C ASP A 31 -17.27 3.98 -17.18
N LEU A 32 -17.08 2.68 -17.43
CA LEU A 32 -18.10 1.67 -17.13
C LEU A 32 -18.51 1.71 -15.66
N LEU A 33 -17.55 1.76 -14.72
CA LEU A 33 -17.87 1.77 -13.29
C LEU A 33 -18.54 3.07 -12.85
N ILE A 34 -18.14 4.21 -13.41
CA ILE A 34 -18.80 5.50 -13.20
C ILE A 34 -20.23 5.46 -13.73
N GLU A 35 -20.45 4.93 -14.93
CA GLU A 35 -21.79 4.77 -15.52
C GLU A 35 -22.68 3.90 -14.63
N LYS A 36 -22.12 2.85 -14.03
CA LYS A 36 -22.84 1.98 -13.08
C LYS A 36 -23.21 2.68 -11.78
N GLY A 37 -22.62 3.84 -11.47
CA GLY A 37 -22.88 4.66 -10.28
C GLY A 37 -21.77 4.65 -9.23
N ALA A 38 -20.58 4.11 -9.53
CA ALA A 38 -19.50 4.05 -8.56
C ALA A 38 -18.95 5.46 -8.25
N PHE A 39 -18.86 5.81 -6.96
CA PHE A 39 -18.35 7.13 -6.53
C PHE A 39 -16.85 7.13 -6.15
N VAL A 40 -16.33 5.96 -5.77
CA VAL A 40 -14.93 5.77 -5.34
C VAL A 40 -14.35 4.50 -5.96
N GLY A 41 -13.07 4.57 -6.34
CA GLY A 41 -12.29 3.44 -6.83
C GLY A 41 -11.03 3.26 -5.99
N TRP A 42 -10.90 2.10 -5.36
CA TRP A 42 -9.71 1.71 -4.60
C TRP A 42 -8.83 0.77 -5.41
N TYR A 43 -7.57 1.14 -5.56
CA TYR A 43 -6.57 0.39 -6.30
C TYR A 43 -5.53 -0.21 -5.36
N PHE A 44 -5.32 -1.51 -5.48
CA PHE A 44 -4.37 -2.26 -4.67
C PHE A 44 -3.36 -2.96 -5.57
N ASN A 45 -2.07 -2.86 -5.28
CA ASN A 45 -1.10 -3.78 -5.86
C ASN A 45 -1.39 -5.20 -5.37
N TYR A 46 -1.27 -6.18 -6.26
CA TYR A 46 -1.07 -7.55 -5.83
C TYR A 46 0.21 -7.63 -5.00
N ILE A 47 0.08 -8.19 -3.80
CA ILE A 47 1.19 -8.49 -2.89
C ILE A 47 1.24 -10.02 -2.77
N PRO A 48 2.43 -10.66 -2.86
CA PRO A 48 2.59 -12.11 -2.90
C PRO A 48 2.45 -12.68 -1.49
N ILE A 49 1.25 -12.58 -0.92
CA ILE A 49 0.88 -13.07 0.40
C ILE A 49 -0.50 -13.72 0.33
N GLY A 50 -0.72 -14.76 1.15
CA GLY A 50 -1.96 -15.52 1.18
C GLY A 50 -1.73 -17.01 0.90
N LYS A 51 -2.74 -17.68 0.36
CA LYS A 51 -2.78 -19.14 0.20
C LYS A 51 -1.75 -19.68 -0.81
N GLU A 52 -1.70 -19.07 -1.99
CA GLU A 52 -0.85 -19.48 -3.12
C GLU A 52 -0.17 -18.21 -3.69
N PRO A 53 0.79 -17.64 -2.95
CA PRO A 53 1.41 -16.37 -3.35
C PRO A 53 2.35 -16.56 -4.54
N ASP A 54 2.28 -15.64 -5.50
CA ASP A 54 3.06 -15.69 -6.75
C ASP A 54 3.71 -14.34 -7.05
N MET A 55 5.04 -14.30 -7.08
CA MET A 55 5.81 -13.10 -7.41
C MET A 55 5.54 -12.61 -8.84
N GLU A 56 5.22 -13.52 -9.78
CA GLU A 56 5.03 -13.16 -11.18
C GLU A 56 3.75 -12.34 -11.40
N LEU A 57 2.77 -12.45 -10.51
CA LEU A 57 1.54 -11.65 -10.56
C LEU A 57 1.72 -10.22 -10.06
N MET A 58 2.83 -9.89 -9.38
CA MET A 58 3.09 -8.50 -8.97
C MET A 58 3.23 -7.60 -10.20
N PRO A 59 2.55 -6.43 -10.24
CA PRO A 59 2.81 -5.42 -11.26
C PRO A 59 4.28 -5.04 -11.28
N THR A 60 4.88 -4.90 -12.46
CA THR A 60 6.27 -4.43 -12.55
C THR A 60 6.43 -3.03 -11.96
N PRO A 61 7.66 -2.61 -11.61
CA PRO A 61 7.95 -1.24 -11.21
C PRO A 61 7.40 -0.19 -12.20
N GLU A 62 7.54 -0.43 -13.50
CA GLU A 62 7.04 0.43 -14.58
C GLU A 62 5.52 0.45 -14.62
N GLN A 63 4.87 -0.72 -14.45
CA GLN A 63 3.42 -0.81 -14.38
C GLN A 63 2.86 -0.06 -13.18
N ARG A 64 3.53 -0.13 -12.02
CA ARG A 64 3.16 0.65 -10.82
C ARG A 64 3.26 2.15 -11.09
N ASP A 65 4.33 2.62 -11.74
CA ASP A 65 4.50 4.03 -12.08
C ASP A 65 3.52 4.51 -13.16
N TYR A 66 3.26 3.69 -14.18
CA TYR A 66 2.22 3.93 -15.18
C TYR A 66 0.87 4.14 -14.50
N ARG A 67 0.52 3.25 -13.55
CA ARG A 67 -0.73 3.35 -12.80
C ARG A 67 -0.77 4.62 -11.95
N ARG A 68 0.33 5.01 -11.29
CA ARG A 68 0.42 6.28 -10.55
C ARG A 68 0.03 7.46 -11.44
N LYS A 69 0.62 7.56 -12.63
CA LYS A 69 0.32 8.62 -13.61
C LYS A 69 -1.15 8.59 -14.05
N ARG A 70 -1.67 7.41 -14.41
CA ARG A 70 -3.07 7.24 -14.80
C ARG A 70 -4.07 7.61 -13.70
N ILE A 71 -3.79 7.27 -12.44
CA ILE A 71 -4.64 7.66 -11.31
C ILE A 71 -4.68 9.18 -11.15
N LEU A 72 -3.56 9.88 -11.34
CA LEU A 72 -3.54 11.36 -11.33
C LEU A 72 -4.39 11.94 -12.47
N GLU A 73 -4.36 11.34 -13.66
CA GLU A 73 -5.19 11.75 -14.80
C GLU A 73 -6.68 11.49 -14.56
N ILE A 74 -7.03 10.32 -14.01
CA ILE A 74 -8.41 9.96 -13.64
C ILE A 74 -8.98 10.99 -12.67
N ARG A 75 -8.22 11.38 -11.62
CA ARG A 75 -8.65 12.40 -10.64
C ARG A 75 -8.91 13.77 -11.27
N LYS A 76 -8.14 14.13 -12.29
CA LYS A 76 -8.29 15.42 -12.98
C LYS A 76 -9.48 15.44 -13.94
N SER A 77 -9.85 14.30 -14.51
CA SER A 77 -10.75 14.24 -15.67
C SER A 77 -12.07 13.50 -15.44
N LYS A 78 -12.14 12.60 -14.46
CA LYS A 78 -13.30 11.72 -14.22
C LYS A 78 -14.02 12.11 -12.92
N LYS A 79 -15.34 11.89 -12.88
CA LYS A 79 -16.17 12.12 -11.68
C LYS A 79 -16.09 10.94 -10.70
N LEU A 80 -14.87 10.60 -10.30
CA LEU A 80 -14.57 9.47 -9.43
C LEU A 80 -13.48 9.84 -8.43
N ILE A 81 -13.67 9.51 -7.15
CA ILE A 81 -12.57 9.54 -6.18
C ILE A 81 -11.72 8.30 -6.43
N ALA A 82 -10.60 8.43 -7.13
CA ALA A 82 -9.64 7.33 -7.30
C ALA A 82 -8.56 7.39 -6.22
N ALA A 83 -8.31 6.28 -5.53
CA ALA A 83 -7.29 6.14 -4.49
C ALA A 83 -6.45 4.87 -4.71
N ASP A 84 -5.13 5.02 -4.69
CA ASP A 84 -4.15 3.95 -4.86
C ASP A 84 -3.33 3.76 -3.58
N PHE A 85 -3.44 2.57 -3.01
CA PHE A 85 -2.93 2.27 -1.69
C PHE A 85 -1.39 2.34 -1.56
N TRP A 86 -0.65 2.26 -2.67
CA TRP A 86 0.82 2.34 -2.67
C TRP A 86 1.35 3.61 -3.33
N ASN A 87 0.66 4.13 -4.33
CA ASN A 87 1.12 5.31 -5.06
C ASN A 87 0.73 6.64 -4.39
N ASP A 88 -0.27 6.63 -3.49
CA ASP A 88 -0.74 7.84 -2.80
C ASP A 88 -0.06 8.12 -1.47
N GLY A 89 1.06 7.46 -1.17
CA GLY A 89 1.87 7.80 0.01
C GLY A 89 2.11 9.33 0.18
N PRO A 90 2.34 10.13 -0.88
CA PRO A 90 2.48 11.59 -0.74
C PRO A 90 1.22 12.28 -0.22
N LEU A 91 0.02 11.77 -0.55
CA LEU A 91 -1.26 12.34 -0.11
C LEU A 91 -1.59 12.02 1.36
N VAL A 92 -1.07 10.92 1.89
CA VAL A 92 -1.35 10.44 3.25
C VAL A 92 -0.14 10.51 4.19
N ASN A 93 0.92 11.21 3.77
CA ASN A 93 2.16 11.37 4.53
C ASN A 93 2.86 10.03 4.86
N GLY A 94 3.05 9.21 3.83
CA GLY A 94 3.78 7.95 3.87
C GLY A 94 2.93 6.75 4.31
N CYS A 95 3.55 5.77 4.98
CA CYS A 95 2.84 4.59 5.44
C CYS A 95 1.79 4.94 6.50
N MET A 96 0.64 4.26 6.44
CA MET A 96 -0.45 4.39 7.42
C MET A 96 -0.44 3.30 8.52
N ALA A 97 0.42 2.28 8.35
CA ALA A 97 0.46 1.08 9.19
C ALA A 97 0.90 1.36 10.63
N GLY A 98 0.71 0.37 11.50
CA GLY A 98 1.15 0.42 12.89
C GLY A 98 0.26 1.29 13.75
N GLY A 99 -1.03 1.41 13.42
CA GLY A 99 -1.97 2.23 14.17
C GLY A 99 -1.67 3.73 14.09
N LYS A 100 -0.89 4.18 13.09
CA LYS A 100 -0.70 5.61 12.81
C LYS A 100 -2.02 6.22 12.33
N ASN A 101 -2.60 5.64 11.27
CA ASN A 101 -3.91 6.01 10.77
C ASN A 101 -4.89 4.82 10.72
N TYR A 102 -4.39 3.59 10.65
CA TYR A 102 -5.23 2.38 10.67
C TYR A 102 -4.47 1.15 11.20
N LEU A 103 -5.24 0.10 11.43
CA LEU A 103 -4.78 -1.25 11.76
C LEU A 103 -5.80 -2.26 11.22
N HIS A 104 -5.46 -3.54 11.28
CA HIS A 104 -6.34 -4.64 10.88
C HIS A 104 -6.57 -5.58 12.06
N ILE A 105 -7.82 -5.91 12.35
CA ILE A 105 -8.17 -6.97 13.32
C ILE A 105 -8.78 -8.10 12.51
N ASN A 106 -8.10 -9.24 12.48
CA ASN A 106 -8.58 -10.39 11.69
C ASN A 106 -9.70 -11.16 12.43
N ALA A 107 -10.28 -12.17 11.78
CA ALA A 107 -11.39 -12.96 12.36
C ALA A 107 -11.01 -13.75 13.63
N ASN A 108 -9.72 -14.03 13.86
CA ASN A 108 -9.24 -14.68 15.07
C ASN A 108 -9.05 -13.69 16.23
N GLY A 109 -9.14 -12.38 15.97
CA GLY A 109 -8.91 -11.31 16.93
C GLY A 109 -7.46 -10.82 16.96
N ASP A 110 -6.57 -11.37 16.12
CA ASP A 110 -5.18 -10.91 16.09
C ASP A 110 -5.14 -9.49 15.52
N VAL A 111 -4.34 -8.64 16.14
CA VAL A 111 -4.25 -7.23 15.76
C VAL A 111 -2.97 -7.01 14.96
N GLU A 112 -3.16 -6.82 13.66
CA GLU A 112 -2.14 -6.64 12.64
C GLU A 112 -1.94 -5.15 12.34
N PRO A 113 -0.71 -4.68 12.09
CA PRO A 113 -0.40 -3.27 11.88
C PRO A 113 -0.90 -2.77 10.51
N CYS A 114 -1.20 -3.68 9.58
CA CYS A 114 -1.61 -3.42 8.20
C CYS A 114 -2.32 -4.66 7.69
N VAL A 115 -3.33 -4.51 6.83
CA VAL A 115 -4.08 -5.64 6.25
C VAL A 115 -3.21 -6.59 5.40
N PHE A 116 -2.04 -6.12 4.94
CA PHE A 116 -1.07 -6.91 4.20
C PHE A 116 0.10 -7.41 5.07
N VAL A 117 0.16 -7.04 6.36
CA VAL A 117 1.19 -7.50 7.30
C VAL A 117 0.55 -8.51 8.25
N HIS A 118 0.50 -9.77 7.80
CA HIS A 118 -0.10 -10.88 8.55
C HIS A 118 0.81 -11.41 9.67
N PHE A 119 1.15 -10.51 10.58
CA PHE A 119 1.90 -10.79 11.81
C PHE A 119 1.25 -10.07 12.98
N ALA A 120 1.20 -10.74 14.13
CA ALA A 120 0.65 -10.17 15.35
C ALA A 120 1.55 -10.47 16.56
N ALA A 121 1.43 -9.63 17.57
CA ALA A 121 2.01 -9.85 18.91
C ALA A 121 0.93 -9.82 20.01
N ASP A 122 -0.25 -9.28 19.71
CA ASP A 122 -1.35 -9.11 20.64
C ASP A 122 -2.68 -9.54 19.97
N ASN A 123 -3.63 -9.97 20.80
CA ASN A 123 -5.00 -10.30 20.38
C ASN A 123 -6.00 -9.41 21.15
N ILE A 124 -7.00 -8.87 20.44
CA ILE A 124 -7.98 -7.94 21.02
C ILE A 124 -8.86 -8.57 22.10
N LYS A 125 -8.93 -9.91 22.15
CA LYS A 125 -9.68 -10.64 23.17
C LYS A 125 -9.01 -10.58 24.55
N ASP A 126 -7.69 -10.41 24.56
CA ASP A 126 -6.87 -10.49 25.78
C ASP A 126 -6.43 -9.10 26.29
N LYS A 127 -6.48 -8.08 25.43
CA LYS A 127 -5.90 -6.77 25.70
C LYS A 127 -6.71 -5.64 25.06
N SER A 128 -6.78 -4.49 25.73
CA SER A 128 -7.52 -3.34 25.20
C SER A 128 -6.85 -2.79 23.94
N LEU A 129 -7.64 -2.20 23.03
CA LEU A 129 -7.09 -1.62 21.80
C LEU A 129 -6.06 -0.53 22.09
N VAL A 130 -6.25 0.26 23.15
CA VAL A 130 -5.31 1.31 23.56
C VAL A 130 -3.96 0.70 23.94
N ASP A 131 -3.96 -0.35 24.75
CA ASP A 131 -2.72 -1.01 25.17
C ASP A 131 -2.01 -1.68 23.99
N ILE A 132 -2.77 -2.24 23.04
CA ILE A 132 -2.22 -2.82 21.81
C ILE A 132 -1.60 -1.74 20.92
N LEU A 133 -2.30 -0.61 20.75
CA LEU A 133 -1.78 0.52 20.00
C LEU A 133 -0.47 1.03 20.60
N THR A 134 -0.29 1.01 21.92
CA THR A 134 0.96 1.40 22.59
C THR A 134 1.95 0.25 22.81
N SER A 135 1.67 -0.95 22.30
CA SER A 135 2.58 -2.10 22.39
C SER A 135 3.92 -1.86 21.71
N ASP A 136 4.94 -2.62 22.09
CA ASP A 136 6.25 -2.58 21.43
C ASP A 136 6.16 -2.90 19.93
N PHE A 137 5.23 -3.79 19.55
CA PHE A 137 5.01 -4.15 18.15
C PHE A 137 4.52 -2.94 17.34
N PHE A 138 3.43 -2.30 17.75
CA PHE A 138 2.86 -1.15 17.07
C PHE A 138 3.79 0.08 17.13
N MET A 139 4.41 0.34 18.28
CA MET A 139 5.41 1.41 18.44
C MET A 139 6.63 1.18 17.55
N ALA A 140 7.03 -0.08 17.28
CA ALA A 140 8.16 -0.36 16.40
C ALA A 140 7.92 0.05 14.94
N PHE A 141 6.67 -0.02 14.45
CA PHE A 141 6.30 0.55 13.14
C PHE A 141 6.36 2.08 13.19
N ARG A 142 5.67 2.71 14.15
CA ARG A 142 5.56 4.18 14.20
C ARG A 142 6.89 4.88 14.42
N LYS A 143 7.77 4.34 15.28
CA LYS A 143 9.12 4.90 15.52
C LYS A 143 10.03 4.89 14.28
N ARG A 144 9.71 4.09 13.28
CA ARG A 144 10.49 3.98 12.03
C ARG A 144 9.84 4.73 10.87
N GLN A 145 8.65 5.29 11.05
CA GLN A 145 7.97 6.05 10.01
C GLN A 145 8.41 7.52 10.04
N PRO A 146 8.60 8.15 8.86
CA PRO A 146 8.55 7.52 7.53
C PRO A 146 9.74 6.57 7.32
N TYR A 147 9.53 5.47 6.60
CA TYR A 147 10.62 4.51 6.32
C TYR A 147 11.65 5.07 5.33
N THR A 148 11.23 6.07 4.56
CA THR A 148 12.03 6.85 3.63
C THR A 148 11.32 8.18 3.37
N GLU A 149 12.09 9.25 3.15
CA GLU A 149 11.55 10.58 2.83
C GLU A 149 10.79 10.60 1.50
N ASN A 150 11.14 9.72 0.55
CA ASN A 150 10.39 9.58 -0.70
C ASN A 150 9.09 8.81 -0.47
N HIS A 151 7.97 9.54 -0.32
CA HIS A 151 6.68 8.94 -0.01
C HIS A 151 6.02 8.17 -1.16
N LEU A 152 6.63 8.09 -2.36
CA LEU A 152 6.25 7.11 -3.37
C LEU A 152 6.67 5.68 -2.98
N ARG A 153 7.55 5.54 -1.97
CA ARG A 153 8.09 4.28 -1.45
C ARG A 153 7.68 4.00 0.01
N PRO A 154 6.38 4.07 0.38
CA PRO A 154 5.97 4.06 1.78
C PRO A 154 5.90 2.67 2.42
N CYS A 155 5.92 1.57 1.66
CA CYS A 155 5.55 0.25 2.16
C CYS A 155 6.71 -0.49 2.84
N CYS A 156 6.49 -1.06 4.02
CA CYS A 156 7.47 -1.93 4.69
C CYS A 156 7.58 -3.36 4.11
N ILE A 157 6.78 -3.70 3.09
CA ILE A 157 6.82 -5.01 2.42
C ILE A 157 7.56 -4.91 1.08
N ILE A 158 7.15 -3.97 0.21
CA ILE A 158 7.63 -3.92 -1.19
C ILE A 158 8.56 -2.74 -1.50
N ASP A 159 8.66 -1.75 -0.61
CA ASP A 159 9.51 -0.57 -0.82
C ASP A 159 10.70 -0.52 0.16
N ASN A 160 10.45 -0.92 1.41
CA ASN A 160 11.44 -1.01 2.48
C ASN A 160 11.32 -2.37 3.21
N PRO A 161 11.45 -3.51 2.51
CA PRO A 161 11.23 -4.86 3.05
C PRO A 161 12.04 -5.18 4.32
N TYR A 162 13.23 -4.61 4.45
CA TYR A 162 14.10 -4.77 5.62
C TYR A 162 13.43 -4.27 6.92
N VAL A 163 12.52 -3.29 6.83
CA VAL A 163 11.80 -2.75 7.98
C VAL A 163 10.93 -3.81 8.63
N LEU A 164 10.08 -4.49 7.83
CA LEU A 164 9.20 -5.52 8.35
C LEU A 164 10.00 -6.67 8.97
N ARG A 165 11.03 -7.15 8.26
CA ARG A 165 11.91 -8.23 8.74
C ARG A 165 12.54 -7.88 10.09
N ASN A 166 13.06 -6.66 10.24
CA ASN A 166 13.68 -6.21 11.47
C ASN A 166 12.67 -6.07 12.62
N ILE A 167 11.45 -5.59 12.35
CA ILE A 167 10.41 -5.47 13.38
C ILE A 167 9.98 -6.86 13.84
N VAL A 168 9.63 -7.77 12.92
CA VAL A 168 9.17 -9.12 13.25
C VAL A 168 10.25 -9.88 14.04
N ALA A 169 11.50 -9.86 13.58
CA ALA A 169 12.61 -10.53 14.26
C ALA A 169 12.89 -9.96 15.66
N LYS A 170 12.79 -8.63 15.84
CA LYS A 170 13.04 -7.98 17.13
C LYS A 170 11.94 -8.25 18.14
N ILE A 171 10.68 -8.24 17.70
CA ILE A 171 9.50 -8.36 18.58
C ILE A 171 9.15 -9.83 18.83
N GLY A 172 9.49 -10.73 17.91
CA GLY A 172 9.00 -12.11 17.94
C GLY A 172 7.52 -12.20 17.57
N ALA A 173 7.04 -11.32 16.68
CA ALA A 173 5.67 -11.37 16.18
C ALA A 173 5.43 -12.67 15.40
N TYR A 174 4.30 -13.34 15.65
CA TYR A 174 3.97 -14.61 15.03
C TYR A 174 3.12 -14.41 13.76
N PRO A 175 3.23 -15.30 12.76
CA PRO A 175 2.39 -15.26 11.56
C PRO A 175 0.93 -15.55 11.90
N THR A 176 -0.01 -14.82 11.30
CA THR A 176 -1.46 -14.94 11.59
C THR A 176 -2.21 -15.86 10.61
N HIS A 177 -1.53 -16.36 9.58
CA HIS A 177 -2.01 -17.45 8.74
C HIS A 177 -0.84 -18.31 8.21
N ASN A 178 -1.15 -19.53 7.76
CA ASN A 178 -0.16 -20.41 7.14
C ASN A 178 0.47 -19.74 5.92
N GLY A 179 1.81 -19.67 5.88
CA GLY A 179 2.56 -19.08 4.76
C GLY A 179 2.74 -17.57 4.83
N ALA A 180 2.27 -16.88 5.89
CA ALA A 180 2.50 -15.44 6.06
C ALA A 180 4.00 -15.07 6.13
N GLU A 181 4.85 -16.00 6.57
CA GLU A 181 6.30 -15.79 6.60
C GLU A 181 6.97 -15.71 5.21
N SER A 182 6.27 -16.04 4.13
CA SER A 182 6.85 -16.05 2.77
C SER A 182 7.51 -14.72 2.40
N ILE A 183 6.86 -13.59 2.73
CA ILE A 183 7.34 -12.23 2.43
C ILE A 183 8.59 -11.81 3.21
N ILE A 184 8.87 -12.45 4.35
CA ILE A 184 10.12 -12.25 5.12
C ILE A 184 11.12 -13.40 4.95
N GLY A 185 10.69 -14.50 4.35
CA GLY A 185 11.45 -15.72 4.13
C GLY A 185 11.76 -15.93 2.65
N CYS A 186 11.06 -16.87 1.99
CA CYS A 186 11.39 -17.31 0.64
C CYS A 186 11.33 -16.20 -0.43
N PHE A 187 10.46 -15.20 -0.27
CA PHE A 187 10.37 -14.06 -1.19
C PHE A 187 11.23 -12.86 -0.80
N ALA A 188 11.95 -12.92 0.33
CA ALA A 188 12.70 -11.77 0.85
C ALA A 188 13.65 -11.16 -0.19
N LYS A 189 14.43 -11.99 -0.89
CA LYS A 189 15.37 -11.53 -1.93
C LYS A 189 14.67 -10.96 -3.16
N SER A 190 13.56 -11.55 -3.57
CA SER A 190 12.78 -11.08 -4.72
C SER A 190 12.12 -9.74 -4.42
N LEU A 191 11.62 -9.56 -3.19
CA LEU A 191 11.08 -8.29 -2.71
C LEU A 191 12.17 -7.22 -2.55
N ASP A 192 13.38 -7.60 -2.11
CA ASP A 192 14.52 -6.68 -2.07
C ASP A 192 14.89 -6.19 -3.48
N LYS A 193 14.87 -7.09 -4.46
CA LYS A 193 15.10 -6.73 -5.86
C LYS A 193 14.00 -5.78 -6.37
N TYR A 194 12.73 -6.13 -6.16
CA TYR A 194 11.59 -5.29 -6.57
C TYR A 194 11.67 -3.88 -5.96
N ALA A 195 12.00 -3.79 -4.67
CA ALA A 195 12.17 -2.52 -3.96
C ALA A 195 13.31 -1.68 -4.58
N GLY A 196 14.43 -2.32 -4.95
CA GLY A 196 15.54 -1.68 -5.64
C GLY A 196 15.16 -1.16 -7.03
N ASP A 197 14.54 -2.01 -7.84
CA ASP A 197 14.12 -1.64 -9.21
C ASP A 197 13.11 -0.47 -9.18
N TYR A 198 12.12 -0.51 -8.29
CA TYR A 198 11.15 0.59 -8.15
C TYR A 198 11.77 1.86 -7.55
N LYS A 199 12.80 1.73 -6.70
CA LYS A 199 13.55 2.88 -6.18
C LYS A 199 14.16 3.73 -7.28
N GLU A 200 14.73 3.12 -8.32
CA GLU A 200 15.32 3.85 -9.44
C GLU A 200 14.28 4.74 -10.14
N ILE A 201 13.07 4.24 -10.32
CA ILE A 201 11.97 5.01 -10.94
C ILE A 201 11.45 6.08 -9.97
N ALA A 202 11.13 5.69 -8.75
CA ALA A 202 10.46 6.56 -7.79
C ALA A 202 11.34 7.73 -7.34
N ASP A 203 12.67 7.55 -7.25
CA ASP A 203 13.56 8.64 -6.85
C ASP A 203 13.68 9.70 -7.94
N LYS A 204 13.82 9.28 -9.20
CA LYS A 204 13.78 10.21 -10.35
C LYS A 204 12.49 11.03 -10.35
N VAL A 205 11.34 10.36 -10.21
CA VAL A 205 10.03 11.01 -10.16
C VAL A 205 9.94 11.96 -8.96
N TRP A 206 10.47 11.57 -7.80
CA TRP A 206 10.42 12.39 -6.60
C TRP A 206 11.19 13.70 -6.77
N GLU A 207 12.39 13.62 -7.35
CA GLU A 207 13.21 14.79 -7.68
C GLU A 207 12.51 15.71 -8.68
N GLU A 208 11.85 15.15 -9.71
CA GLU A 208 11.16 15.92 -10.75
C GLU A 208 9.84 16.56 -10.28
N ASP A 209 9.01 15.81 -9.53
CA ASP A 209 7.62 16.19 -9.27
C ASP A 209 7.37 16.73 -7.84
N TYR A 210 8.26 16.45 -6.87
CA TYR A 210 7.99 16.67 -5.43
C TYR A 210 9.06 17.47 -4.68
N VAL A 211 10.25 17.63 -5.24
CA VAL A 211 11.28 18.53 -4.69
C VAL A 211 11.15 19.89 -5.38
N PRO A 212 10.93 20.98 -4.65
CA PRO A 212 10.93 22.31 -5.25
C PRO A 212 12.30 22.57 -5.91
N GLU A 213 12.31 23.12 -7.13
CA GLU A 213 13.56 23.69 -7.67
C GLU A 213 14.04 24.76 -6.67
N GLU A 214 15.29 24.65 -6.20
CA GLU A 214 15.90 25.75 -5.44
C GLU A 214 15.89 26.97 -6.37
N GLU A 215 15.06 27.97 -6.07
CA GLU A 215 15.17 29.29 -6.68
C GLU A 215 16.59 29.77 -6.41
N GLY A 216 17.44 29.68 -7.43
CA GLY A 216 18.83 30.07 -7.34
C GLY A 216 18.93 31.48 -6.75
N GLU A 217 19.77 31.63 -5.73
CA GLU A 217 20.19 32.93 -5.19
C GLU A 217 20.61 33.84 -6.34
N THR A 218 19.69 34.69 -6.80
CA THR A 218 20.04 35.87 -7.57
C THR A 218 20.49 36.89 -6.54
N ALA A 219 21.80 36.86 -6.28
CA ALA A 219 22.50 37.92 -5.58
C ALA A 219 22.13 39.27 -6.22
N VAL A 220 21.54 40.16 -5.42
CA VAL A 220 21.45 41.59 -5.69
C VAL A 220 22.30 42.31 -4.66
#